data_AF-A0A0F8A2S3-F1
#
_entry.id   AF-A0A0F8A2S3-F1
#
_cell.length_a   1.000
_cell.length_b   1.000
_cell.length_c   1.000
_cell.angle_alpha   90.00
_cell.angle_beta   90.00
_cell.angle_gamma   90.00
#
_symmetry.space_group_name_H-M   'P 1'
#
loop_
_entity.id
_entity.type
_entity.pdbx_description
1 polymer ?
#
loop_
_entity_poly.entity_id
_entity_poly.type
_entity_poly.pdbx_seq_one_letter_code
_entity_poly.pdbx_strand_id
1 'polypeptide(L)'
;MDQQNESPRLQHQWIDQRIQEVVSTTLGPLQAQLALMMDQFGRAQPQNIEDLPPPPMTRGLVTRKPLPNPPKYDGLRKSYAAWARQMRDKLELDAHYYNGNRELWYLINSCLGEKPQQVVATFYAAGGPGSAYDPQEFMRYLDRTYQDSNIQSRAAATLRTMRQRDDQTLASFLPRFEQALAEAGGAEWPDNAKIVFLENAISKRLQESLVTAVLPEDYQGWLARLQEIAGRLERLQSGKYLPSTGRSFPELPKERVRERPEDSDGDVSMTDVNRTGRESNGRRHLNQKHKDKRRCFRCGRADHVIADCPAKVVFPGEVKKDRHATARVKLPDSSDDSESAATSSGDDEPTGKD
;
A
#
# COMPACT_ATOMS: atom_id res chain seq x y z
N MET A 1 -49.90 -29.71 66.64
CA MET A 1 -50.30 -30.04 65.25
C MET A 1 -49.14 -29.60 64.40
N ASP A 2 -48.18 -30.50 64.16
CA ASP A 2 -46.83 -30.11 63.73
C ASP A 2 -46.42 -30.94 62.51
N GLN A 3 -47.00 -30.59 61.36
CA GLN A 3 -46.67 -31.15 60.04
C GLN A 3 -46.82 -30.07 58.98
N GLN A 4 -45.82 -29.18 58.82
CA GLN A 4 -45.80 -28.26 57.66
C GLN A 4 -44.45 -27.58 57.34
N ASN A 5 -43.28 -28.13 57.74
CA ASN A 5 -41.98 -27.48 57.48
C ASN A 5 -40.85 -28.40 56.94
N GLU A 6 -41.17 -29.58 56.41
CA GLU A 6 -40.17 -30.50 55.80
C GLU A 6 -40.11 -30.40 54.26
N SER A 7 -41.19 -29.92 53.63
CA SER A 7 -41.37 -29.95 52.17
C SER A 7 -40.25 -29.30 51.32
N PRO A 8 -39.75 -28.08 51.62
CA PRO A 8 -38.75 -27.44 50.77
C PRO A 8 -37.35 -28.06 50.90
N ARG A 9 -37.01 -28.66 52.05
CA ARG A 9 -35.70 -29.32 52.24
C ARG A 9 -35.59 -30.61 51.43
N LEU A 10 -36.66 -31.40 51.39
CA LEU A 10 -36.72 -32.63 50.59
C LEU A 10 -36.66 -32.33 49.09
N GLN A 11 -37.28 -31.23 48.63
CA GLN A 11 -37.15 -30.78 47.24
C GLN A 11 -35.72 -30.36 46.87
N HIS A 12 -35.03 -29.58 47.71
CA HIS A 12 -33.63 -29.22 47.44
C HIS A 12 -32.70 -30.45 47.43
N GLN A 13 -32.83 -31.36 48.40
CA GLN A 13 -32.04 -32.59 48.43
C GLN A 13 -32.22 -33.46 47.17
N TRP A 14 -33.45 -33.55 46.64
CA TRP A 14 -33.71 -34.26 45.39
C TRP A 14 -33.11 -33.56 44.16
N ILE A 15 -33.11 -32.23 44.11
CA ILE A 15 -32.46 -31.45 43.05
C ILE A 15 -30.94 -31.67 43.10
N ASP A 16 -30.33 -31.54 44.28
CA ASP A 16 -28.88 -31.74 44.47
C ASP A 16 -28.46 -33.17 44.09
N GLN A 17 -29.22 -34.19 44.52
CA GLN A 17 -28.95 -35.58 44.19
C GLN A 17 -29.01 -35.83 42.67
N ARG A 18 -29.99 -35.22 41.97
CA ARG A 18 -30.14 -35.36 40.52
C ARG A 18 -29.07 -34.60 39.74
N ILE A 19 -28.62 -33.44 40.23
CA ILE A 19 -27.45 -32.73 39.68
C ILE A 19 -26.21 -33.59 39.84
N GLN A 20 -25.99 -34.18 41.02
CA GLN A 20 -24.82 -35.02 41.31
C GLN A 20 -24.79 -36.30 40.45
N GLU A 21 -25.94 -36.92 40.19
CA GLU A 21 -26.09 -38.06 39.28
C GLU A 21 -25.73 -37.68 37.82
N VAL A 22 -26.27 -36.57 37.31
CA VAL A 22 -25.96 -36.06 35.95
C VAL A 22 -24.48 -35.65 35.82
N VAL A 23 -23.90 -35.03 36.85
CA VAL A 23 -22.47 -34.69 36.89
C VAL A 23 -21.62 -35.96 36.86
N SER A 24 -21.92 -36.97 37.70
CA SER A 24 -21.15 -38.21 37.73
C SER A 24 -21.21 -39.00 36.42
N THR A 25 -22.36 -39.02 35.75
CA THR A 25 -22.57 -39.76 34.49
C THR A 25 -21.94 -39.08 33.28
N THR A 26 -21.82 -37.75 33.29
CA THR A 26 -21.24 -36.98 32.17
C THR A 26 -19.75 -36.69 32.34
N LEU A 27 -19.30 -36.29 33.53
CA LEU A 27 -17.90 -35.92 33.78
C LEU A 27 -17.03 -37.10 34.24
N GLY A 28 -17.59 -38.11 34.90
CA GLY A 28 -16.86 -39.29 35.35
C GLY A 28 -16.12 -40.03 34.21
N PRO A 29 -16.78 -40.35 33.08
CA PRO A 29 -16.13 -41.00 31.94
C PRO A 29 -15.02 -40.14 31.30
N LEU A 30 -15.22 -38.83 31.19
CA LEU A 30 -14.23 -37.90 30.64
C LEU A 30 -13.01 -37.77 31.56
N GLN A 31 -13.21 -37.75 32.88
CA GLN A 31 -12.12 -37.71 33.85
C GLN A 31 -11.30 -39.02 33.84
N ALA A 32 -11.96 -40.17 33.69
CA ALA A 32 -11.28 -41.45 33.48
C ALA A 32 -10.50 -41.50 32.14
N GLN A 33 -11.06 -40.94 31.07
CA GLN A 33 -10.38 -40.84 29.77
C GLN A 33 -9.14 -39.93 29.83
N LEU A 34 -9.21 -38.81 30.55
CA LEU A 34 -8.04 -37.95 30.79
C LEU A 34 -6.96 -38.67 31.61
N ALA A 35 -7.34 -39.43 32.65
CA ALA A 35 -6.39 -40.23 33.43
C ALA A 35 -5.68 -41.30 32.57
N LEU A 36 -6.41 -41.99 31.69
CA LEU A 36 -5.86 -42.97 30.75
C LEU A 36 -4.99 -42.33 29.66
N MET A 37 -5.27 -41.10 29.24
CA MET A 37 -4.36 -40.32 28.39
C MET A 37 -3.07 -39.96 29.12
N MET A 38 -3.16 -39.50 30.37
CA MET A 38 -1.98 -39.14 31.16
C MET A 38 -1.08 -40.34 31.48
N ASP A 39 -1.63 -41.53 31.73
CA ASP A 39 -0.83 -42.75 31.89
C ASP A 39 -0.12 -43.17 30.58
N GLN A 40 -0.76 -43.01 29.42
CA GLN A 40 -0.12 -43.25 28.13
C GLN A 40 1.06 -42.30 27.87
N PHE A 41 0.95 -41.02 28.24
CA PHE A 41 2.09 -40.08 28.16
C PHE A 41 3.15 -40.36 29.24
N GLY A 42 2.78 -40.89 30.40
CA GLY A 42 3.71 -41.27 31.47
C GLY A 42 4.51 -42.55 31.18
N ARG A 43 3.94 -43.49 30.42
CA ARG A 43 4.60 -44.76 30.03
C ARG A 43 5.54 -44.66 28.83
N ALA A 44 5.62 -43.51 28.17
CA ALA A 44 6.61 -43.23 27.14
C ALA A 44 8.03 -43.00 27.73
N GLN A 45 8.58 -44.01 28.42
CA GLN A 45 10.01 -44.02 28.75
C GLN A 45 10.84 -44.22 27.48
N PRO A 46 12.05 -43.63 27.42
CA PRO A 46 12.89 -43.66 26.22
C PRO A 46 13.46 -45.06 26.00
N GLN A 47 12.96 -45.75 24.97
CA GLN A 47 13.55 -46.98 24.48
C GLN A 47 14.84 -46.63 23.72
N ASN A 48 15.96 -46.72 24.44
CA ASN A 48 17.30 -47.09 23.95
C ASN A 48 17.87 -46.29 22.75
N ILE A 49 18.72 -45.30 23.05
CA ILE A 49 19.64 -44.66 22.10
C ILE A 49 21.06 -44.68 22.69
N GLU A 50 21.56 -45.88 22.99
CA GLU A 50 23.00 -46.15 23.03
C GLU A 50 23.38 -46.90 21.72
N ASP A 51 24.62 -46.74 21.26
CA ASP A 51 25.13 -47.22 19.95
C ASP A 51 24.62 -46.53 18.67
N LEU A 52 24.67 -45.20 18.64
CA LEU A 52 24.99 -44.47 17.40
C LEU A 52 26.17 -43.52 17.66
N PRO A 53 27.26 -43.55 16.87
CA PRO A 53 28.31 -42.53 16.99
C PRO A 53 27.67 -41.15 16.75
N PRO A 54 27.97 -40.13 17.57
CA PRO A 54 27.29 -38.86 17.45
C PRO A 54 27.55 -38.30 16.05
N PRO A 55 26.49 -37.95 15.27
CA PRO A 55 26.71 -37.10 14.11
C PRO A 55 27.39 -35.83 14.64
N PRO A 56 28.32 -35.20 13.89
CA PRO A 56 28.90 -33.94 14.31
C PRO A 56 27.78 -32.92 14.39
N MET A 57 27.23 -32.73 15.60
CA MET A 57 26.37 -31.61 15.96
C MET A 57 27.23 -30.36 16.10
N THR A 58 27.92 -30.03 15.00
CA THR A 58 28.07 -28.65 14.56
C THR A 58 26.68 -28.10 14.19
N ARG A 59 25.78 -28.04 15.19
CA ARG A 59 24.91 -26.89 15.36
C ARG A 59 25.82 -25.72 15.63
N GLY A 60 26.49 -25.25 14.56
CA GLY A 60 26.98 -23.90 14.53
C GLY A 60 25.77 -23.05 14.82
N LEU A 61 25.77 -22.41 16.00
CA LEU A 61 24.91 -21.26 16.24
C LEU A 61 25.31 -20.28 15.14
N VAL A 62 24.53 -20.24 14.06
CA VAL A 62 24.64 -19.21 13.04
C VAL A 62 24.15 -17.95 13.74
N THR A 63 25.06 -17.32 14.47
CA THR A 63 24.88 -16.02 15.08
C THR A 63 24.57 -15.07 13.93
N ARG A 64 23.27 -14.80 13.75
CA ARG A 64 22.83 -13.87 12.72
C ARG A 64 23.50 -12.53 13.03
N LYS A 65 23.84 -11.76 12.00
CA LYS A 65 24.23 -10.37 12.26
C LYS A 65 22.98 -9.61 12.71
N PRO A 66 23.10 -8.61 13.62
CA PRO A 66 21.98 -7.75 13.97
C PRO A 66 21.32 -7.17 12.72
N LEU A 67 19.99 -6.98 12.77
CA LEU A 67 19.26 -6.38 11.66
C LEU A 67 19.78 -4.95 11.39
N PRO A 68 19.77 -4.51 10.12
CA PRO A 68 20.10 -3.12 9.80
C PRO A 68 19.16 -2.19 10.57
N ASN A 69 19.71 -1.11 11.13
CA ASN A 69 18.90 -0.12 11.85
C ASN A 69 17.85 0.49 10.88
N PRO A 70 16.60 0.72 11.34
CA PRO A 70 15.61 1.45 10.55
C PRO A 70 16.16 2.80 10.07
N PRO A 71 15.70 3.30 8.90
CA PRO A 71 16.03 4.65 8.46
C PRO A 71 15.58 5.68 9.49
N LYS A 72 16.23 6.85 9.52
CA LYS A 72 15.87 7.92 10.45
C LYS A 72 14.43 8.38 10.21
N TYR A 73 13.60 8.35 11.25
CA TYR A 73 12.22 8.84 11.17
C TYR A 73 12.18 10.36 11.00
N ASP A 74 11.49 10.82 9.96
CA ASP A 74 11.39 12.21 9.54
C ASP A 74 10.37 13.04 10.36
N GLY A 75 9.51 12.39 11.14
CA GLY A 75 8.42 13.02 11.89
C GLY A 75 7.08 13.06 11.15
N LEU A 76 6.97 12.45 9.96
CA LEU A 76 5.71 12.44 9.21
C LEU A 76 4.80 11.30 9.68
N ARG A 77 3.58 11.63 10.12
CA ARG A 77 2.57 10.62 10.54
C ARG A 77 2.29 9.53 9.50
N LYS A 78 2.51 9.81 8.20
CA LYS A 78 2.36 8.85 7.10
C LYS A 78 3.45 7.77 7.06
N SER A 79 4.68 8.10 7.43
CA SER A 79 5.82 7.15 7.48
C SER A 79 5.88 6.42 8.82
N TYR A 80 5.30 7.01 9.88
CA TYR A 80 5.38 6.50 11.26
C TYR A 80 4.97 5.03 11.40
N ALA A 81 3.82 4.61 10.86
CA ALA A 81 3.34 3.23 11.04
C ALA A 81 4.32 2.18 10.48
N ALA A 82 4.88 2.43 9.29
CA ALA A 82 5.86 1.54 8.67
C ALA A 82 7.21 1.55 9.41
N TRP A 83 7.67 2.73 9.85
CA TRP A 83 8.90 2.86 10.64
C TRP A 83 8.78 2.19 12.02
N ALA A 84 7.66 2.40 12.72
CA ALA A 84 7.40 1.84 14.04
C ALA A 84 7.25 0.31 14.00
N ARG A 85 6.77 -0.27 12.88
CA ARG A 85 6.83 -1.71 12.64
C ARG A 85 8.28 -2.20 12.59
N GLN A 86 9.11 -1.62 11.72
CA GLN A 86 10.54 -1.96 11.59
C GLN A 86 11.32 -1.79 12.90
N MET A 87 11.02 -0.74 13.67
CA MET A 87 11.65 -0.50 14.97
C MET A 87 11.23 -1.57 16.00
N ARG A 88 9.94 -1.93 16.09
CA ARG A 88 9.49 -3.03 16.97
C ARG A 88 10.12 -4.37 16.57
N ASP A 89 10.10 -4.71 15.29
CA ASP A 89 10.68 -5.96 14.79
C ASP A 89 12.19 -6.02 15.09
N LYS A 90 12.91 -4.89 15.01
CA LYS A 90 14.31 -4.81 15.45
C LYS A 90 14.46 -4.97 16.96
N LEU A 91 13.64 -4.31 17.78
CA LEU A 91 13.68 -4.44 19.23
C LEU A 91 13.41 -5.89 19.67
N GLU A 92 12.48 -6.58 19.02
CA GLU A 92 12.12 -7.97 19.32
C GLU A 92 13.22 -8.96 18.89
N LEU A 93 13.73 -8.83 17.66
CA LEU A 93 14.68 -9.80 17.08
C LEU A 93 16.14 -9.56 17.48
N ASP A 94 16.54 -8.33 17.75
CA ASP A 94 17.91 -7.99 18.15
C ASP A 94 18.08 -7.76 19.66
N ALA A 95 17.03 -7.87 20.48
CA ALA A 95 17.06 -7.61 21.94
C ALA A 95 18.31 -8.18 22.64
N HIS A 96 18.67 -9.41 22.31
CA HIS A 96 19.77 -10.16 22.93
C HIS A 96 21.18 -9.70 22.51
N TYR A 97 21.31 -8.80 21.53
CA TYR A 97 22.60 -8.16 21.19
C TYR A 97 22.89 -6.90 22.01
N TYR A 98 21.90 -6.38 22.76
CA TYR A 98 22.01 -5.15 23.53
C TYR A 98 22.07 -5.45 25.03
N ASN A 99 22.89 -4.70 25.78
CA ASN A 99 23.12 -4.89 27.21
C ASN A 99 21.99 -4.27 28.07
N GLY A 100 20.74 -4.54 27.69
CA GLY A 100 19.52 -4.15 28.41
C GLY A 100 18.88 -2.84 27.96
N ASN A 101 17.82 -2.48 28.69
CA ASN A 101 16.84 -1.45 28.33
C ASN A 101 17.45 -0.09 27.94
N ARG A 102 18.51 0.35 28.61
CA ARG A 102 19.14 1.67 28.35
C ARG A 102 19.79 1.77 26.97
N GLU A 103 20.37 0.70 26.45
CA GLU A 103 20.94 0.69 25.08
C GLU A 103 19.83 0.69 24.03
N LEU A 104 18.76 -0.07 24.26
CA LEU A 104 17.57 -0.11 23.41
C LEU A 104 16.82 1.24 23.40
N TRP A 105 16.75 1.93 24.55
CA TRP A 105 16.20 3.30 24.67
C TRP A 105 17.02 4.32 23.86
N TYR A 106 18.36 4.24 23.94
CA TYR A 106 19.26 5.04 23.10
C TYR A 106 19.10 4.71 21.61
N LEU A 107 19.00 3.43 21.25
CA LEU A 107 18.81 2.97 19.88
C LEU A 107 17.55 3.59 19.25
N ILE A 108 16.40 3.52 19.93
CA ILE A 108 15.15 4.13 19.46
C ILE A 108 15.38 5.61 19.15
N ASN A 109 15.99 6.36 20.08
CA ASN A 109 16.27 7.78 19.91
C ASN A 109 17.25 8.04 18.74
N SER A 110 18.26 7.18 18.54
CA SER A 110 19.23 7.30 17.43
C SER A 110 18.59 7.09 16.04
N CYS A 111 17.51 6.32 15.97
CA CYS A 111 16.70 6.10 14.77
C CYS A 111 15.63 7.18 14.55
N LEU A 112 15.52 8.18 15.44
CA LEU A 112 14.74 9.38 15.21
C LEU A 112 15.57 10.43 14.45
N GLY A 113 14.91 11.19 13.57
CA GLY A 113 15.46 12.42 13.00
C GLY A 113 15.46 13.58 14.01
N GLU A 114 16.16 14.66 13.68
CA GLU A 114 16.35 15.81 14.56
C GLU A 114 15.04 16.41 15.10
N LYS A 115 14.04 16.60 14.23
CA LYS A 115 12.74 17.16 14.63
C LYS A 115 11.99 16.24 15.62
N PRO A 116 11.82 14.92 15.37
CA PRO A 116 11.29 14.02 16.40
C PRO A 116 12.12 13.96 17.68
N GLN A 117 13.45 13.96 17.60
CA GLN A 117 14.31 13.97 18.80
C GLN A 117 14.03 15.20 19.68
N GLN A 118 13.90 16.39 19.10
CA GLN A 118 13.56 17.62 19.84
C GLN A 118 12.19 17.52 20.54
N VAL A 119 11.18 16.95 19.87
CA VAL A 119 9.82 16.78 20.43
C VAL A 119 9.81 15.80 21.61
N VAL A 120 10.60 14.72 21.55
CA VAL A 120 10.63 13.70 22.62
C VAL A 120 11.72 13.91 23.67
N ALA A 121 12.56 14.96 23.53
CA ALA A 121 13.76 15.16 24.34
C ALA A 121 13.49 15.17 25.86
N THR A 122 12.40 15.78 26.30
CA THR A 122 11.99 15.84 27.71
C THR A 122 11.63 14.46 28.26
N PHE A 123 10.86 13.67 27.50
CA PHE A 123 10.49 12.30 27.85
C PHE A 123 11.70 11.35 27.82
N TYR A 124 12.56 11.50 26.80
CA TYR A 124 13.81 10.74 26.66
C TYR A 124 14.74 10.97 27.85
N ALA A 125 14.90 12.22 28.29
CA ALA A 125 15.74 12.59 29.44
C ALA A 125 15.18 12.05 30.77
N ALA A 126 13.86 12.05 30.95
CA ALA A 126 13.20 11.51 32.15
C ALA A 126 13.33 9.98 32.29
N GLY A 127 13.55 9.26 31.18
CA GLY A 127 13.70 7.80 31.18
C GLY A 127 12.38 7.03 31.36
N GLY A 128 11.25 7.67 31.06
CA GLY A 128 9.91 7.12 31.25
C GLY A 128 9.43 7.06 32.71
N PRO A 129 8.27 6.46 32.97
CA PRO A 129 7.74 6.26 34.32
C PRO A 129 8.73 5.46 35.18
N GLY A 130 9.08 6.00 36.35
CA GLY A 130 10.04 5.38 37.26
C GLY A 130 11.50 5.33 36.74
N SER A 131 11.83 6.07 35.68
CA SER A 131 13.17 6.11 35.08
C SER A 131 13.77 4.75 34.72
N ALA A 132 12.91 3.79 34.37
CA ALA A 132 13.28 2.41 34.04
C ALA A 132 13.90 2.26 32.63
N TYR A 133 13.85 3.30 31.79
CA TYR A 133 14.31 3.30 30.40
C TYR A 133 13.70 2.17 29.54
N ASP A 134 12.46 1.76 29.84
CA ASP A 134 11.78 0.67 29.11
C ASP A 134 11.55 1.03 27.62
N PRO A 135 12.15 0.27 26.67
CA PRO A 135 11.98 0.52 25.24
C PRO A 135 10.51 0.45 24.78
N GLN A 136 9.70 -0.40 25.41
CA GLN A 136 8.29 -0.55 25.04
C GLN A 136 7.48 0.68 25.44
N GLU A 137 7.73 1.25 26.62
CA GLU A 137 7.13 2.52 27.03
C GLU A 137 7.54 3.70 26.14
N PHE A 138 8.78 3.73 25.64
CA PHE A 138 9.19 4.76 24.68
C PHE A 138 8.45 4.62 23.34
N MET A 139 8.32 3.40 22.82
CA MET A 139 7.49 3.14 21.63
C MET A 139 6.02 3.53 21.88
N ARG A 140 5.45 3.20 23.05
CA ARG A 140 4.09 3.59 23.43
C ARG A 140 3.92 5.10 23.56
N TYR A 141 4.96 5.85 23.93
CA TYR A 141 4.96 7.31 23.92
C TYR A 141 4.98 7.85 22.48
N LEU A 142 5.86 7.32 21.62
CA LEU A 142 5.91 7.66 20.20
C LEU A 142 4.58 7.38 19.48
N ASP A 143 3.91 6.27 19.82
CA ASP A 143 2.57 5.95 19.29
C ASP A 143 1.56 7.05 19.65
N ARG A 144 1.50 7.45 20.93
CA ARG A 144 0.63 8.55 21.39
C ARG A 144 0.95 9.90 20.71
N THR A 145 2.18 10.14 20.29
CA THR A 145 2.61 11.39 19.65
C THR A 145 2.39 11.42 18.12
N TYR A 146 2.69 10.31 17.44
CA TYR A 146 2.81 10.26 15.97
C TYR A 146 1.81 9.34 15.27
N GLN A 147 1.20 8.38 15.95
CA GLN A 147 0.17 7.53 15.34
C GLN A 147 -1.09 8.36 15.05
N ASP A 148 -1.72 8.12 13.89
CA ASP A 148 -3.01 8.73 13.59
C ASP A 148 -4.13 7.94 14.28
N SER A 149 -4.58 8.44 15.44
CA SER A 149 -5.72 7.88 16.19
C SER A 149 -6.99 7.77 15.33
N ASN A 150 -7.16 8.64 14.33
CA ASN A 150 -8.32 8.64 13.46
C ASN A 150 -8.17 7.73 12.22
N ILE A 151 -7.08 6.94 12.10
CA ILE A 151 -6.82 6.12 10.90
C ILE A 151 -7.99 5.19 10.56
N GLN A 152 -8.53 4.45 11.54
CA GLN A 152 -9.65 3.52 11.32
C GLN A 152 -10.92 4.25 10.86
N SER A 153 -11.27 5.38 11.49
CA SER A 153 -12.44 6.18 11.13
C SER A 153 -12.32 6.77 9.72
N ARG A 154 -11.13 7.32 9.39
CA ARG A 154 -10.81 7.87 8.06
C ARG A 154 -10.78 6.78 6.99
N ALA A 155 -10.23 5.61 7.29
CA ALA A 155 -10.19 4.46 6.40
C ALA A 155 -11.61 3.92 6.15
N ALA A 156 -12.44 3.78 7.18
CA ALA A 156 -13.84 3.36 7.02
C ALA A 156 -14.68 4.36 6.21
N ALA A 157 -14.48 5.68 6.40
CA ALA A 157 -15.09 6.70 5.56
C ALA A 157 -14.61 6.62 4.09
N THR A 158 -13.32 6.34 3.90
CA THR A 158 -12.71 6.15 2.58
C THR A 158 -13.25 4.89 1.90
N LEU A 159 -13.34 3.76 2.59
CA LEU A 159 -13.88 2.49 2.10
C LEU A 159 -15.34 2.64 1.63
N ARG A 160 -16.18 3.32 2.40
CA ARG A 160 -17.59 3.58 2.04
C ARG A 160 -17.75 4.39 0.75
N THR A 161 -16.82 5.30 0.48
CA THR A 161 -16.88 6.26 -0.64
C THR A 161 -16.03 5.85 -1.86
N MET A 162 -15.05 4.97 -1.68
CA MET A 162 -14.16 4.50 -2.73
C MET A 162 -14.93 3.70 -3.78
N ARG A 163 -14.82 4.08 -5.06
CA ARG A 163 -15.38 3.36 -6.20
C ARG A 163 -14.31 3.14 -7.28
N GLN A 164 -14.33 1.98 -7.92
CA GLN A 164 -13.56 1.72 -9.13
C GLN A 164 -14.14 2.59 -10.25
N ARG A 165 -13.29 3.38 -10.90
CA ARG A 165 -13.70 4.18 -12.06
C ARG A 165 -13.83 3.29 -13.30
N ASP A 166 -14.66 3.70 -14.26
CA ASP A 166 -14.90 2.92 -15.49
C ASP A 166 -13.66 2.76 -16.39
N ASP A 167 -12.67 3.68 -16.25
CA ASP A 167 -11.37 3.64 -16.92
C ASP A 167 -10.31 2.82 -16.16
N GLN A 168 -10.60 2.40 -14.92
CA GLN A 168 -9.61 1.84 -14.00
C GLN A 168 -9.62 0.31 -14.00
N THR A 169 -8.47 -0.31 -14.30
CA THR A 169 -8.29 -1.77 -14.18
C THR A 169 -8.43 -2.25 -12.74
N LEU A 170 -8.98 -3.45 -12.55
CA LEU A 170 -9.15 -4.01 -11.20
C LEU A 170 -7.81 -4.12 -10.46
N ALA A 171 -6.75 -4.52 -11.17
CA ALA A 171 -5.40 -4.66 -10.61
C ALA A 171 -4.82 -3.35 -10.03
N SER A 172 -5.23 -2.19 -10.55
CA SER A 172 -4.81 -0.88 -10.01
C SER A 172 -5.74 -0.35 -8.90
N PHE A 173 -6.97 -0.88 -8.82
CA PHE A 173 -7.97 -0.53 -7.82
C PHE A 173 -7.78 -1.32 -6.53
N LEU A 174 -7.69 -2.65 -6.66
CA LEU A 174 -7.76 -3.59 -5.55
C LEU A 174 -6.72 -3.33 -4.44
N PRO A 175 -5.42 -3.03 -4.71
CA PRO A 175 -4.46 -2.78 -3.64
C PRO A 175 -4.83 -1.58 -2.74
N ARG A 176 -5.51 -0.57 -3.29
CA ARG A 176 -5.99 0.59 -2.53
C ARG A 176 -7.23 0.29 -1.71
N PHE A 177 -8.10 -0.60 -2.21
CA PHE A 177 -9.25 -1.11 -1.48
C PHE A 177 -8.80 -1.98 -0.30
N GLU A 178 -7.91 -2.95 -0.55
CA GLU A 178 -7.32 -3.82 0.49
C GLU A 178 -6.61 -3.00 1.57
N GLN A 179 -5.84 -1.98 1.19
CA GLN A 179 -5.22 -1.05 2.14
C GLN A 179 -6.27 -0.34 3.00
N ALA A 180 -7.32 0.22 2.41
CA ALA A 180 -8.39 0.91 3.14
C ALA A 180 -9.20 -0.05 4.02
N LEU A 181 -9.36 -1.31 3.60
CA LEU A 181 -10.00 -2.37 4.38
C LEU A 181 -9.15 -2.73 5.60
N ALA A 182 -7.84 -2.97 5.42
CA ALA A 182 -6.91 -3.25 6.51
C ALA A 182 -6.80 -2.08 7.50
N GLU A 183 -6.64 -0.84 7.01
CA GLU A 183 -6.59 0.36 7.86
C GLU A 183 -7.89 0.60 8.64
N ALA A 184 -9.04 0.12 8.15
CA ALA A 184 -10.34 0.20 8.82
C ALA A 184 -10.58 -0.91 9.88
N GLY A 185 -9.61 -1.81 10.11
CA GLY A 185 -9.81 -3.00 10.95
C GLY A 185 -10.65 -4.08 10.28
N GLY A 186 -10.57 -4.18 8.95
CA GLY A 186 -11.34 -5.14 8.14
C GLY A 186 -10.80 -6.56 8.16
N ALA A 187 -9.68 -6.84 8.85
CA ALA A 187 -9.12 -8.18 8.97
C ALA A 187 -10.06 -9.09 9.77
N GLU A 188 -10.59 -8.59 10.89
CA GLU A 188 -11.53 -9.28 11.79
C GLU A 188 -12.98 -9.31 11.27
N TRP A 189 -13.28 -8.65 10.14
CA TRP A 189 -14.65 -8.64 9.60
C TRP A 189 -15.00 -10.02 9.01
N PRO A 190 -16.28 -10.45 9.08
CA PRO A 190 -16.71 -11.66 8.42
C PRO A 190 -16.66 -11.48 6.89
N ASP A 191 -16.39 -12.56 6.18
CA ASP A 191 -16.06 -12.51 4.74
C ASP A 191 -17.22 -11.97 3.89
N ASN A 192 -18.47 -12.25 4.27
CA ASN A 192 -19.65 -11.65 3.64
C ASN A 192 -19.64 -10.11 3.71
N ALA A 193 -19.18 -9.50 4.80
CA ALA A 193 -19.08 -8.04 4.89
C ALA A 193 -17.98 -7.50 3.96
N LYS A 194 -16.82 -8.17 3.89
CA LYS A 194 -15.74 -7.82 2.95
C LYS A 194 -16.21 -7.88 1.50
N ILE A 195 -16.93 -8.96 1.14
CA ILE A 195 -17.56 -9.16 -0.17
C ILE A 195 -18.54 -8.02 -0.47
N VAL A 196 -19.50 -7.73 0.42
CA VAL A 196 -20.51 -6.68 0.20
C VAL A 196 -19.87 -5.30 0.04
N PHE A 197 -18.82 -4.96 0.81
CA PHE A 197 -18.11 -3.70 0.61
C PHE A 197 -17.41 -3.63 -0.75
N LEU A 198 -16.77 -4.72 -1.18
CA LEU A 198 -16.03 -4.75 -2.45
C LEU A 198 -16.98 -4.79 -3.66
N GLU A 199 -18.06 -5.58 -3.60
CA GLU A 199 -19.11 -5.63 -4.62
C GLU A 199 -19.73 -4.25 -4.84
N ASN A 200 -20.05 -3.52 -3.78
CA ASN A 200 -20.53 -2.14 -3.88
C ASN A 200 -19.46 -1.14 -4.37
N ALA A 201 -18.17 -1.51 -4.34
CA ALA A 201 -17.06 -0.65 -4.71
C ALA A 201 -16.59 -0.81 -6.16
N ILE A 202 -16.75 -1.98 -6.76
CA ILE A 202 -16.36 -2.26 -8.16
C ILE A 202 -17.25 -1.58 -9.22
N SER A 203 -16.77 -1.53 -10.46
CA SER A 203 -17.49 -0.96 -11.61
C SER A 203 -18.74 -1.76 -11.98
N LYS A 204 -19.81 -1.08 -12.43
CA LYS A 204 -21.09 -1.71 -12.81
C LYS A 204 -20.95 -2.82 -13.85
N ARG A 205 -20.09 -2.62 -14.84
CA ARG A 205 -19.79 -3.64 -15.87
C ARG A 205 -19.21 -4.93 -15.26
N LEU A 206 -18.43 -4.81 -14.19
CA LEU A 206 -17.88 -5.95 -13.47
C LEU A 206 -18.97 -6.60 -12.59
N GLN A 207 -19.79 -5.81 -11.89
CA GLN A 207 -20.98 -6.29 -11.16
C GLN A 207 -21.91 -7.13 -12.05
N GLU A 208 -22.31 -6.62 -13.21
CA GLU A 208 -23.18 -7.31 -14.18
C GLU A 208 -22.61 -8.67 -14.61
N SER A 209 -21.29 -8.79 -14.73
CA SER A 209 -20.63 -10.06 -15.08
C SER A 209 -20.51 -11.05 -13.92
N LEU A 210 -20.62 -10.59 -12.66
CA LEU A 210 -20.63 -11.46 -11.48
C LEU A 210 -21.99 -12.12 -11.26
N VAL A 211 -23.08 -11.47 -11.66
CA VAL A 211 -24.46 -12.02 -11.55
C VAL A 211 -24.60 -13.38 -12.26
N THR A 212 -23.83 -13.60 -13.33
CA THR A 212 -23.85 -14.87 -14.09
C THR A 212 -22.78 -15.88 -13.66
N ALA A 213 -21.97 -15.53 -12.65
CA ALA A 213 -20.87 -16.36 -12.17
C ALA A 213 -21.26 -17.17 -10.93
N VAL A 214 -20.69 -18.37 -10.79
CA VAL A 214 -20.66 -19.07 -9.50
C VAL A 214 -19.58 -18.42 -8.63
N LEU A 215 -20.00 -17.87 -7.50
CA LEU A 215 -19.20 -17.10 -6.55
C LEU A 215 -19.03 -17.89 -5.25
N PRO A 216 -17.79 -18.08 -4.74
CA PRO A 216 -17.53 -18.63 -3.41
C PRO A 216 -18.03 -17.71 -2.28
N GLU A 217 -18.27 -18.30 -1.11
CA GLU A 217 -18.63 -17.57 0.13
C GLU A 217 -17.37 -17.03 0.84
N ASP A 218 -16.21 -17.67 0.67
CA ASP A 218 -14.93 -17.20 1.21
C ASP A 218 -14.40 -15.97 0.46
N TYR A 219 -13.88 -14.98 1.19
CA TYR A 219 -13.42 -13.72 0.59
C TYR A 219 -12.28 -13.93 -0.41
N GLN A 220 -11.32 -14.81 -0.10
CA GLN A 220 -10.19 -15.10 -0.98
C GLN A 220 -10.63 -15.85 -2.25
N GLY A 221 -11.59 -16.77 -2.14
CA GLY A 221 -12.17 -17.47 -3.29
C GLY A 221 -12.95 -16.51 -4.20
N TRP A 222 -13.75 -15.63 -3.59
CA TRP A 222 -14.49 -14.59 -4.29
C TRP A 222 -13.56 -13.61 -5.03
N LEU A 223 -12.48 -13.16 -4.37
CA LEU A 223 -11.44 -12.31 -4.97
C LEU A 223 -10.78 -12.95 -6.19
N ALA A 224 -10.39 -14.23 -6.11
CA ALA A 224 -9.76 -14.93 -7.21
C ALA A 224 -10.69 -15.00 -8.44
N ARG A 225 -11.99 -15.25 -8.22
CA ARG A 225 -13.00 -15.28 -9.29
C ARG A 225 -13.27 -13.88 -9.86
N LEU A 226 -13.31 -12.85 -9.02
CA LEU A 226 -13.40 -11.46 -9.47
C LEU A 226 -12.23 -11.08 -10.39
N GLN A 227 -11.00 -11.43 -10.01
CA GLN A 227 -9.79 -11.16 -10.81
C GLN A 227 -9.82 -11.91 -12.14
N GLU A 228 -10.25 -13.18 -12.14
CA GLU A 228 -10.39 -13.98 -13.37
C GLU A 228 -11.38 -13.35 -14.35
N ILE A 229 -12.55 -12.91 -13.86
CA ILE A 229 -13.61 -12.28 -14.65
C ILE A 229 -13.15 -10.91 -15.17
N ALA A 230 -12.52 -10.08 -14.33
CA ALA A 230 -11.94 -8.81 -14.75
C ALA A 230 -10.90 -9.00 -15.87
N GLY A 231 -9.98 -9.96 -15.73
CA GLY A 231 -9.00 -10.28 -16.77
C GLY A 231 -9.63 -10.77 -18.08
N ARG A 232 -10.74 -11.52 -18.02
CA ARG A 232 -11.53 -11.89 -19.21
C ARG A 232 -12.16 -10.66 -19.87
N LEU A 233 -12.75 -9.75 -19.07
CA LEU A 233 -13.38 -8.52 -19.53
C LEU A 233 -12.42 -7.48 -20.12
N GLU A 234 -11.19 -7.40 -19.61
CA GLU A 234 -10.12 -6.54 -20.14
C GLU A 234 -9.63 -7.06 -21.51
N ARG A 235 -9.39 -8.38 -21.65
CA ARG A 235 -9.05 -9.00 -22.96
C ARG A 235 -10.10 -8.72 -24.04
N LEU A 236 -11.39 -8.76 -23.68
CA LEU A 236 -12.50 -8.44 -24.57
C LEU A 236 -12.60 -6.96 -24.95
N GLN A 237 -12.01 -6.04 -24.18
CA GLN A 237 -11.90 -4.62 -24.55
C GLN A 237 -10.69 -4.37 -25.46
N SER A 238 -9.52 -4.91 -25.12
CA SER A 238 -8.31 -4.77 -25.94
C SER A 238 -8.52 -5.34 -27.36
N GLY A 239 -9.26 -6.44 -27.49
CA GLY A 239 -9.61 -7.03 -28.79
C GLY A 239 -10.49 -6.17 -29.69
N LYS A 240 -11.17 -5.14 -29.17
CA LYS A 240 -12.04 -4.23 -29.97
C LYS A 240 -11.27 -3.10 -30.66
N TYR A 241 -9.99 -2.90 -30.34
CA TYR A 241 -9.15 -1.84 -30.91
C TYR A 241 -8.21 -2.31 -32.02
N LEU A 242 -8.19 -3.61 -32.35
CA LEU A 242 -7.59 -4.10 -33.58
C LEU A 242 -8.56 -3.85 -34.75
N PRO A 243 -8.15 -3.15 -35.83
CA PRO A 243 -8.94 -3.10 -37.05
C PRO A 243 -9.16 -4.53 -37.55
N SER A 244 -10.41 -4.91 -37.78
CA SER A 244 -10.79 -6.20 -38.37
C SER A 244 -10.43 -6.25 -39.86
N THR A 245 -9.14 -6.21 -40.16
CA THR A 245 -8.60 -6.44 -41.50
C THR A 245 -8.67 -7.93 -41.80
N GLY A 246 -9.75 -8.34 -42.49
CA GLY A 246 -9.86 -9.63 -43.19
C GLY A 246 -9.55 -10.91 -42.39
N ARG A 247 -10.60 -11.63 -41.96
CA ARG A 247 -10.49 -13.08 -41.76
C ARG A 247 -10.14 -13.73 -43.12
N SER A 248 -8.88 -14.11 -43.30
CA SER A 248 -8.49 -15.17 -44.23
C SER A 248 -8.25 -16.44 -43.43
N PHE A 249 -8.77 -17.56 -43.92
CA PHE A 249 -8.60 -18.87 -43.29
C PHE A 249 -7.13 -19.33 -43.33
N PRO A 250 -6.68 -20.16 -42.38
CA PRO A 250 -5.34 -20.73 -42.43
C PRO A 250 -5.26 -21.82 -43.50
N GLU A 251 -4.63 -21.52 -44.63
CA GLU A 251 -4.27 -22.51 -45.65
C GLU A 251 -2.80 -22.94 -45.49
N LEU A 252 -2.52 -24.19 -45.82
CA LEU A 252 -1.28 -24.90 -45.48
C LEU A 252 -0.02 -24.35 -46.20
N PRO A 253 1.20 -24.60 -45.68
CA PRO A 253 2.43 -24.11 -46.29
C PRO A 253 2.67 -24.74 -47.65
N LYS A 254 2.78 -23.92 -48.70
CA LYS A 254 3.24 -24.34 -50.03
C LYS A 254 4.66 -23.80 -50.28
N GLU A 255 5.58 -24.69 -50.60
CA GLU A 255 6.96 -24.37 -50.92
C GLU A 255 7.06 -23.44 -52.14
N ARG A 256 8.02 -22.51 -52.11
CA ARG A 256 8.34 -21.66 -53.27
C ARG A 256 9.48 -22.27 -54.07
N VAL A 257 9.16 -23.00 -55.13
CA VAL A 257 10.09 -23.16 -56.25
C VAL A 257 10.08 -21.85 -57.05
N ARG A 258 11.26 -21.25 -57.25
CA ARG A 258 11.46 -20.09 -58.13
C ARG A 258 12.16 -20.57 -59.39
N GLU A 259 11.40 -20.74 -60.47
CA GLU A 259 11.99 -20.93 -61.79
C GLU A 259 12.40 -19.56 -62.36
N ARG A 260 13.64 -19.49 -62.86
CA ARG A 260 14.19 -18.33 -63.58
C ARG A 260 14.05 -18.64 -65.07
N PRO A 261 13.53 -17.72 -65.91
CA PRO A 261 13.51 -17.95 -67.35
C PRO A 261 14.93 -17.86 -67.92
N GLU A 262 15.32 -18.88 -68.66
CA GLU A 262 16.51 -18.95 -69.51
C GLU A 262 16.04 -18.87 -70.98
N ASP A 263 16.85 -18.25 -71.86
CA ASP A 263 16.58 -18.11 -73.29
C ASP A 263 17.30 -19.18 -74.12
N SER A 264 16.84 -19.34 -75.37
CA SER A 264 16.96 -20.60 -76.14
C SER A 264 18.37 -21.04 -76.58
N ASP A 265 19.43 -20.29 -76.25
CA ASP A 265 20.83 -20.68 -76.52
C ASP A 265 21.64 -20.97 -75.25
N GLY A 266 21.03 -20.89 -74.06
CA GLY A 266 21.56 -21.52 -72.83
C GLY A 266 22.65 -20.78 -72.04
N ASP A 267 22.87 -19.48 -72.30
CA ASP A 267 23.80 -18.64 -71.52
C ASP A 267 23.07 -17.68 -70.57
N VAL A 268 23.62 -17.49 -69.37
CA VAL A 268 22.98 -16.68 -68.32
C VAL A 268 23.12 -15.18 -68.61
N SER A 269 22.01 -14.49 -68.86
CA SER A 269 21.99 -13.03 -68.99
C SER A 269 22.53 -12.32 -67.74
N MET A 270 23.65 -11.61 -67.92
CA MET A 270 24.28 -10.74 -66.93
C MET A 270 23.82 -9.31 -67.14
N THR A 271 23.03 -8.76 -66.21
CA THR A 271 22.68 -7.33 -66.21
C THR A 271 23.80 -6.50 -65.60
N ASP A 272 24.30 -5.53 -66.35
CA ASP A 272 25.48 -4.72 -66.01
C ASP A 272 25.40 -3.93 -64.69
N VAL A 273 26.58 -3.77 -64.08
CA VAL A 273 26.85 -2.89 -62.96
C VAL A 273 27.39 -1.54 -63.42
N ASN A 274 26.81 -0.45 -62.87
CA ASN A 274 27.32 0.92 -62.61
C ASN A 274 26.23 1.96 -62.96
N ARG A 275 25.99 3.05 -62.20
CA ARG A 275 26.94 3.97 -61.56
C ARG A 275 26.19 4.91 -60.59
N THR A 276 26.92 5.51 -59.64
CA THR A 276 26.43 6.54 -58.70
C THR A 276 26.00 7.84 -59.39
N GLY A 277 24.89 8.47 -58.95
CA GLY A 277 24.43 9.78 -59.44
C GLY A 277 23.41 10.46 -58.53
N ARG A 278 23.52 11.79 -58.38
CA ARG A 278 22.78 12.66 -57.44
C ARG A 278 21.36 13.03 -57.94
N GLU A 279 20.54 13.51 -56.99
CA GLU A 279 19.45 14.50 -57.18
C GLU A 279 18.25 14.17 -58.11
N SER A 280 17.06 14.07 -57.53
CA SER A 280 16.09 15.19 -57.58
C SER A 280 14.75 14.83 -56.92
N ASN A 281 14.15 15.81 -56.25
CA ASN A 281 12.87 15.65 -55.55
C ASN A 281 11.72 15.86 -56.56
N GLY A 282 10.98 14.81 -56.93
CA GLY A 282 10.01 14.90 -58.02
C GLY A 282 8.84 13.92 -57.95
N ARG A 283 7.62 14.48 -58.02
CA ARG A 283 6.35 13.81 -58.42
C ARG A 283 5.77 12.76 -57.46
N ARG A 284 5.13 13.23 -56.37
CA ARG A 284 3.84 12.65 -55.95
C ARG A 284 2.70 13.42 -56.62
N HIS A 285 2.00 12.80 -57.56
CA HIS A 285 0.74 13.30 -58.10
C HIS A 285 -0.11 12.12 -58.57
N LEU A 286 -1.04 11.65 -57.72
CA LEU A 286 -2.27 10.91 -58.09
C LEU A 286 -3.09 10.54 -56.84
N ASN A 287 -3.74 11.53 -56.24
CA ASN A 287 -5.16 11.43 -55.85
C ASN A 287 -5.67 12.80 -55.40
N GLN A 288 -6.38 13.48 -56.30
CA GLN A 288 -6.76 14.88 -56.16
C GLN A 288 -8.28 15.03 -56.14
N LYS A 289 -8.92 14.67 -55.01
CA LYS A 289 -10.35 14.90 -54.75
C LYS A 289 -10.59 15.29 -53.29
N HIS A 290 -10.49 16.59 -53.02
CA HIS A 290 -11.32 17.42 -52.12
C HIS A 290 -10.60 18.77 -51.91
N LYS A 291 -10.76 19.69 -52.87
CA LYS A 291 -10.41 21.11 -52.69
C LYS A 291 -11.48 21.80 -51.84
N ASP A 292 -11.67 21.34 -50.61
CA ASP A 292 -12.44 22.08 -49.63
C ASP A 292 -11.60 23.24 -49.11
N LYS A 293 -12.10 24.46 -49.36
CA LYS A 293 -11.44 25.73 -49.09
C LYS A 293 -11.00 25.79 -47.62
N ARG A 294 -9.77 26.22 -47.34
CA ARG A 294 -9.25 26.39 -45.96
C ARG A 294 -10.12 27.41 -45.22
N ARG A 295 -11.11 26.92 -44.47
CA ARG A 295 -12.00 27.71 -43.62
C ARG A 295 -11.36 27.89 -42.25
N CYS A 296 -11.43 29.09 -41.68
CA CYS A 296 -11.02 29.35 -40.32
C CYS A 296 -11.87 28.56 -39.33
N PHE A 297 -11.27 27.69 -38.51
CA PHE A 297 -12.02 26.89 -37.53
C PHE A 297 -12.74 27.71 -36.45
N ARG A 298 -12.42 29.01 -36.29
CA ARG A 298 -13.08 29.90 -35.32
C ARG A 298 -14.33 30.61 -35.88
N CYS A 299 -14.41 30.89 -37.18
CA CYS A 299 -15.51 31.67 -37.76
C CYS A 299 -16.09 31.11 -39.08
N GLY A 300 -15.57 29.97 -39.58
CA GLY A 300 -16.04 29.31 -40.80
C GLY A 300 -15.69 29.99 -42.12
N ARG A 301 -15.15 31.21 -42.13
CA ARG A 301 -14.82 31.95 -43.36
C ARG A 301 -13.56 31.41 -44.06
N ALA A 302 -13.57 31.39 -45.38
CA ALA A 302 -12.48 30.89 -46.21
C ALA A 302 -11.58 32.02 -46.73
N ASP A 303 -10.74 32.58 -45.85
CA ASP A 303 -9.69 33.56 -46.24
C ASP A 303 -8.53 33.68 -45.21
N HIS A 304 -8.64 33.07 -44.04
CA HIS A 304 -7.64 33.14 -42.98
C HIS A 304 -7.65 31.87 -42.11
N VAL A 305 -6.59 31.71 -41.30
CA VAL A 305 -6.50 30.65 -40.28
C VAL A 305 -6.83 31.21 -38.89
N ILE A 306 -6.97 30.32 -37.89
CA ILE A 306 -7.45 30.69 -36.52
C ILE A 306 -6.66 31.85 -35.91
N ALA A 307 -5.33 31.90 -36.13
CA ALA A 307 -4.44 32.92 -35.60
C ALA A 307 -4.79 34.35 -36.06
N ASP A 308 -5.28 34.50 -37.29
CA ASP A 308 -5.53 35.78 -37.96
C ASP A 308 -7.03 36.07 -38.11
N CYS A 309 -7.85 35.37 -37.30
CA CYS A 309 -9.29 35.57 -37.31
C CYS A 309 -9.67 36.95 -36.75
N PRO A 310 -10.42 37.80 -37.49
CA PRO A 310 -10.86 39.10 -36.98
C PRO A 310 -11.87 38.97 -35.83
N ALA A 311 -12.52 37.80 -35.67
CA ALA A 311 -13.33 37.46 -34.50
C ALA A 311 -12.46 37.03 -33.30
N LYS A 312 -11.45 37.84 -32.95
CA LYS A 312 -10.75 37.73 -31.67
C LYS A 312 -11.67 38.31 -30.59
N VAL A 313 -12.35 37.43 -29.86
CA VAL A 313 -13.07 37.80 -28.63
C VAL A 313 -12.02 38.31 -27.64
N VAL A 314 -11.99 39.62 -27.43
CA VAL A 314 -11.17 40.25 -26.39
C VAL A 314 -11.92 40.08 -25.08
N PHE A 315 -11.47 39.15 -24.24
CA PHE A 315 -11.88 39.11 -22.84
C PHE A 315 -11.24 40.30 -22.11
N PRO A 316 -12.03 41.21 -21.50
CA PRO A 316 -11.45 42.28 -20.69
C PRO A 316 -10.93 41.68 -19.38
N GLY A 317 -9.62 41.82 -19.09
CA GLY A 317 -9.14 41.65 -17.71
C GLY A 317 -7.91 40.78 -17.43
N GLU A 318 -7.04 40.44 -18.39
CA GLU A 318 -5.66 40.03 -18.04
C GLU A 318 -4.72 41.23 -18.09
N VAL A 319 -4.62 41.95 -16.95
CA VAL A 319 -3.59 42.96 -16.75
C VAL A 319 -2.23 42.25 -16.65
N LYS A 320 -1.47 42.28 -17.74
CA LYS A 320 -0.07 41.84 -17.74
C LYS A 320 0.72 42.75 -16.79
N LYS A 321 1.17 42.19 -15.66
CA LYS A 321 2.23 42.80 -14.86
C LYS A 321 3.54 42.61 -15.59
N ASP A 322 4.09 43.68 -16.13
CA ASP A 322 5.42 43.69 -16.71
C ASP A 322 6.46 43.30 -15.66
N ARG A 323 7.21 42.22 -15.93
CA ARG A 323 8.34 41.80 -15.11
C ARG A 323 9.55 42.62 -15.53
N HIS A 324 9.83 43.69 -14.80
CA HIS A 324 11.10 44.40 -14.94
C HIS A 324 12.27 43.46 -14.59
N ALA A 325 13.22 43.32 -15.51
CA ALA A 325 14.44 42.56 -15.29
C ALA A 325 15.38 43.34 -14.36
N THR A 326 15.54 42.89 -13.12
CA THR A 326 16.51 43.48 -12.19
C THR A 326 17.92 42.99 -12.52
N ALA A 327 18.76 43.92 -13.00
CA ALA A 327 20.16 43.66 -13.25
C ALA A 327 20.93 43.35 -11.95
N ARG A 328 21.90 42.45 -12.05
CA ARG A 328 22.82 42.09 -10.96
C ARG A 328 23.78 43.25 -10.68
N VAL A 329 23.53 44.03 -9.64
CA VAL A 329 24.47 45.02 -9.11
C VAL A 329 25.15 44.47 -7.85
N LYS A 330 26.46 44.70 -7.78
CA LYS A 330 27.38 44.25 -6.72
C LYS A 330 27.75 45.47 -5.89
N LEU A 331 27.71 45.38 -4.56
CA LEU A 331 28.21 46.43 -3.64
C LEU A 331 29.07 45.81 -2.51
N PRO A 332 30.03 46.55 -1.92
CA PRO A 332 31.15 46.02 -1.13
C PRO A 332 31.06 46.26 0.40
N ASP A 333 32.14 45.87 1.10
CA ASP A 333 32.45 46.12 2.53
C ASP A 333 32.51 47.60 2.97
N SER A 334 32.18 47.81 4.26
CA SER A 334 32.72 48.79 5.26
C SER A 334 31.63 49.01 6.33
N SER A 335 31.71 48.51 7.57
CA SER A 335 32.62 48.83 8.69
C SER A 335 32.22 50.05 9.55
N ASP A 336 32.41 49.87 10.86
CA ASP A 336 32.51 50.81 11.98
C ASP A 336 31.27 51.52 12.58
N ASP A 337 31.05 51.16 13.85
CA ASP A 337 30.90 52.00 15.05
C ASP A 337 30.11 53.32 15.01
N SER A 338 29.18 53.47 15.97
CA SER A 338 29.51 54.22 17.20
C SER A 338 28.42 54.16 18.28
N GLU A 339 28.88 54.23 19.52
CA GLU A 339 28.10 54.31 20.75
C GLU A 339 27.42 55.68 20.94
N SER A 340 26.36 55.73 21.75
CA SER A 340 25.98 56.94 22.53
C SER A 340 25.02 56.55 23.66
N ALA A 341 25.24 57.11 24.86
CA ALA A 341 24.55 56.75 26.10
C ALA A 341 23.92 57.97 26.81
N ALA A 342 23.00 57.67 27.75
CA ALA A 342 22.39 58.59 28.73
C ALA A 342 21.47 59.70 28.15
N THR A 343 20.48 60.29 28.86
CA THR A 343 19.98 60.23 30.26
C THR A 343 18.44 59.96 30.26
N SER A 344 17.61 60.00 31.32
CA SER A 344 17.74 60.33 32.75
C SER A 344 16.64 59.68 33.63
N SER A 345 16.87 59.69 34.94
CA SER A 345 15.95 59.73 36.11
C SER A 345 14.42 59.84 35.94
N GLY A 346 13.69 59.07 36.77
CA GLY A 346 12.26 59.24 37.07
C GLY A 346 11.76 58.19 38.07
N ASP A 347 11.99 58.44 39.36
CA ASP A 347 11.54 57.60 40.47
C ASP A 347 10.00 57.56 40.63
N ASP A 348 9.45 56.41 41.05
CA ASP A 348 8.39 56.33 42.07
C ASP A 348 8.08 54.85 42.40
N GLU A 349 8.49 54.41 43.59
CA GLU A 349 7.91 53.26 44.29
C GLU A 349 6.96 53.81 45.36
N PRO A 350 5.86 53.12 45.69
CA PRO A 350 5.93 52.45 46.99
C PRO A 350 5.27 51.08 47.06
N THR A 351 5.93 50.18 47.77
CA THR A 351 5.39 48.92 48.26
C THR A 351 4.45 49.10 49.47
N GLY A 352 3.39 48.27 49.55
CA GLY A 352 2.93 47.74 50.84
C GLY A 352 1.43 47.75 51.16
N LYS A 353 0.86 46.52 51.26
CA LYS A 353 -0.32 46.10 52.06
C LYS A 353 -1.70 46.67 51.63
N ASP A 354 -2.78 45.89 51.66
CA ASP A 354 -3.05 44.53 52.17
C ASP A 354 -3.64 43.61 51.07
#